data_AF-A0A9X1IS70-F1
#
_entry.id   AF-A0A9X1IS70-F1
#
_cell.length_a   1.000
_cell.length_b   1.000
_cell.length_c   1.000
_cell.angle_alpha   90.00
_cell.angle_beta   90.00
_cell.angle_gamma   90.00
#
_symmetry.space_group_name_H-M   'P 1'
#
loop_
_entity.id
_entity.type
_entity.pdbx_description
1 polymer ?
#
loop_
_entity_poly.entity_id
_entity_poly.type
_entity_poly.pdbx_seq_one_letter_code
_entity_poly.pdbx_strand_id
1 'polypeptide(L)'
;MIDEASKGPPEVDDPDPDEENSEQDESGTQAQDVATDALRNPYRGGNGETEHGGRPDPYALTPDDEQDVVDHMNDMERSGRIDMGAFEGEDNMDDEDGSIPD
;
A
#
# COMPACT_ATOMS: atom_id res chain seq x y z
N MET A 1 -31.06 -45.62 26.32
CA MET A 1 -31.58 -44.35 25.78
C MET A 1 -30.66 -43.24 26.23
N ILE A 2 -29.70 -42.85 25.39
CA ILE A 2 -29.37 -41.48 25.00
C ILE A 2 -28.23 -41.58 23.97
N ASP A 3 -28.62 -41.64 22.70
CA ASP A 3 -27.81 -41.16 21.60
C ASP A 3 -27.96 -39.63 21.61
N GLU A 4 -26.86 -38.88 21.72
CA GLU A 4 -26.68 -37.63 20.95
C GLU A 4 -25.28 -37.03 21.12
N ALA A 5 -24.68 -36.75 19.96
CA ALA A 5 -23.80 -35.63 19.65
C ALA A 5 -22.62 -35.33 20.59
N SER A 6 -21.44 -35.84 20.23
CA SER A 6 -20.21 -35.06 20.37
C SER A 6 -19.48 -35.07 19.03
N LYS A 7 -20.07 -34.41 18.03
CA LYS A 7 -19.30 -33.93 16.88
C LYS A 7 -18.40 -32.82 17.43
N GLY A 8 -17.14 -33.16 17.66
CA GLY A 8 -16.12 -32.20 18.07
C GLY A 8 -16.04 -31.03 17.08
N PRO A 9 -15.43 -29.90 17.49
CA PRO A 9 -15.22 -28.77 16.59
C PRO A 9 -14.58 -29.25 15.29
N PRO A 10 -14.92 -28.65 14.12
CA PRO A 10 -14.30 -29.04 12.86
C PRO A 10 -12.79 -29.00 13.08
N GLU A 11 -12.16 -30.14 12.79
CA GLU A 11 -10.72 -30.29 12.71
C GLU A 11 -10.22 -29.10 11.88
N VAL A 12 -9.44 -28.25 12.52
CA VAL A 12 -8.70 -27.21 11.80
C VAL A 12 -7.89 -28.02 10.80
N ASP A 13 -8.09 -27.82 9.50
CA ASP A 13 -7.21 -28.34 8.46
C ASP A 13 -5.83 -27.71 8.73
N ASP A 14 -5.08 -28.28 9.67
CA ASP A 14 -3.65 -28.12 9.71
C ASP A 14 -3.19 -28.70 8.38
N PRO A 15 -2.53 -27.89 7.52
CA PRO A 15 -2.10 -28.36 6.22
C PRO A 15 -1.28 -29.63 6.42
N ASP A 16 -1.62 -30.68 5.67
CA ASP A 16 -0.90 -31.95 5.72
C ASP A 16 0.60 -31.65 5.50
N PRO A 17 1.49 -31.96 6.46
CA PRO A 17 2.91 -31.67 6.32
C PRO A 17 3.54 -32.37 5.11
N ASP A 18 2.90 -33.41 4.57
CA ASP A 18 3.30 -34.11 3.35
C ASP A 18 2.69 -33.47 2.06
N GLU A 19 1.72 -32.55 2.19
CA GLU A 19 1.22 -31.70 1.10
C GLU A 19 2.07 -30.42 1.00
N GLU A 20 3.36 -30.58 0.73
CA GLU A 20 4.26 -29.47 0.46
C GLU A 20 3.83 -28.72 -0.82
N ASN A 21 3.22 -27.55 -0.65
CA ASN A 21 2.94 -26.67 -1.78
C ASN A 21 4.23 -25.94 -2.18
N SER A 22 4.78 -26.32 -3.33
CA SER A 22 5.99 -25.69 -3.87
C SER A 22 5.86 -24.18 -4.09
N GLU A 23 4.65 -23.65 -4.24
CA GLU A 23 4.39 -22.21 -4.33
C GLU A 23 4.47 -21.50 -2.96
N GLN A 24 4.31 -22.23 -1.85
CA GLN A 24 4.47 -21.70 -0.49
C GLN A 24 5.92 -21.74 -0.01
N ASP A 25 6.73 -22.68 -0.50
CA ASP A 25 8.17 -22.75 -0.23
C ASP A 25 9.02 -21.89 -1.19
N GLU A 26 8.36 -21.10 -2.04
CA GLU A 26 9.07 -20.16 -2.92
C GLU A 26 9.74 -19.07 -2.10
N SER A 27 11.07 -19.01 -2.15
CA SER A 27 11.87 -17.95 -1.51
C SER A 27 12.18 -16.81 -2.50
N GLY A 28 12.24 -15.59 -1.99
CA GLY A 28 12.66 -14.39 -2.73
C GLY A 28 11.50 -13.59 -3.33
N THR A 29 10.30 -14.17 -3.44
CA THR A 29 9.08 -13.50 -3.92
C THR A 29 8.10 -13.16 -2.78
N GLN A 30 8.27 -13.80 -1.62
CA GLN A 30 7.44 -13.54 -0.45
C GLN A 30 7.59 -12.10 0.06
N ALA A 31 6.52 -11.54 0.62
CA ALA A 31 6.51 -10.15 1.10
C ALA A 31 7.64 -9.84 2.09
N GLN A 32 7.99 -10.80 2.96
CA GLN A 32 9.06 -10.64 3.95
C GLN A 32 10.45 -10.60 3.29
N ASP A 33 10.68 -11.43 2.28
CA ASP A 33 11.93 -11.46 1.50
C ASP A 33 12.08 -10.18 0.68
N VAL A 34 11.00 -9.73 0.01
CA VAL A 34 10.96 -8.48 -0.75
C VAL A 34 11.23 -7.28 0.15
N ALA A 35 10.58 -7.21 1.32
CA ALA A 35 10.81 -6.13 2.28
C ALA A 35 12.24 -6.14 2.81
N THR A 36 12.80 -7.33 3.09
CA THR A 36 14.18 -7.47 3.54
C THR A 36 15.19 -7.07 2.46
N ASP A 37 14.96 -7.44 1.20
CA ASP A 37 15.80 -7.02 0.07
C ASP A 37 15.75 -5.51 -0.13
N ALA A 38 14.56 -4.89 -0.06
CA ALA A 38 14.38 -3.45 -0.16
C ALA A 38 15.15 -2.70 0.95
N LEU A 39 15.11 -3.21 2.19
CA LEU A 39 15.86 -2.63 3.31
C LEU A 39 17.38 -2.81 3.16
N ARG A 40 17.84 -3.94 2.61
CA ARG A 40 19.28 -4.22 2.40
C ARG A 40 19.84 -3.48 1.19
N ASN A 41 19.00 -3.17 0.21
CA ASN A 41 19.38 -2.47 -1.01
C ASN A 41 18.47 -1.27 -1.28
N PRO A 42 18.47 -0.24 -0.41
CA PRO A 42 17.63 0.95 -0.58
C PRO A 42 18.01 1.76 -1.84
N TYR A 43 19.20 1.49 -2.39
CA TYR A 43 19.79 2.16 -3.54
C TYR A 43 19.23 1.67 -4.90
N ARG A 44 18.40 0.62 -4.94
CA ARG A 44 17.79 0.12 -6.19
C ARG A 44 16.78 1.12 -6.81
N GLY A 45 16.45 2.18 -6.08
CA GLY A 45 15.61 3.30 -6.49
C GLY A 45 16.26 4.69 -6.35
N GLY A 46 17.60 4.79 -6.37
CA GLY A 46 18.32 6.06 -6.46
C GLY A 46 18.08 7.02 -5.29
N ASN A 47 18.98 7.06 -4.31
CA ASN A 47 18.99 8.12 -3.28
C ASN A 47 19.63 9.43 -3.78
N GLY A 48 19.30 9.80 -5.01
CA GLY A 48 19.39 11.16 -5.49
C GLY A 48 17.97 11.70 -5.57
N GLU A 49 17.82 13.01 -5.42
CA GLU A 49 16.62 13.71 -5.91
C GLU A 49 16.29 13.14 -7.29
N THR A 50 15.03 12.71 -7.51
CA THR A 50 14.58 12.31 -8.85
C THR A 50 14.92 13.43 -9.84
N GLU A 51 15.26 13.09 -11.08
CA GLU A 51 15.57 14.13 -12.08
C GLU A 51 14.36 15.05 -12.23
N HIS A 52 14.49 16.24 -11.66
CA HIS A 52 13.48 17.28 -11.57
C HIS A 52 13.36 17.94 -12.94
N GLY A 53 12.39 17.53 -13.74
CA GLY A 53 12.27 17.96 -15.13
C GLY A 53 13.45 17.50 -16.00
N GLY A 54 13.17 16.67 -16.99
CA GLY A 54 14.17 16.29 -17.99
C GLY A 54 14.69 17.49 -18.80
N ARG A 55 15.49 17.20 -19.83
CA ARG A 55 15.80 18.22 -20.85
C ARG A 55 14.48 18.74 -21.43
N PRO A 56 14.35 20.05 -21.70
CA PRO A 56 13.14 20.61 -22.28
C PRO A 56 12.75 19.80 -23.51
N ASP A 57 11.65 19.04 -23.37
CA ASP A 57 11.09 18.27 -24.46
C ASP A 57 10.11 19.20 -25.18
N PRO A 58 10.41 19.66 -26.40
CA PRO A 58 9.52 20.53 -27.15
C PRO A 58 8.16 19.87 -27.47
N TYR A 59 8.01 18.56 -27.20
CA TYR A 59 6.77 17.80 -27.31
C TYR A 59 6.12 17.47 -25.97
N ALA A 60 6.71 17.89 -24.83
CA ALA A 60 6.06 17.77 -23.55
C ALA A 60 4.74 18.58 -23.56
N LEU A 61 3.67 17.92 -23.16
CA LEU A 61 2.36 18.56 -22.98
C LEU A 61 2.33 19.43 -21.72
N THR A 62 3.21 19.12 -20.77
CA THR A 62 3.34 19.80 -19.49
C THR A 62 4.45 20.86 -19.59
N PRO A 63 4.20 22.11 -19.20
CA PRO A 63 5.23 23.14 -19.10
C PRO A 63 6.39 22.73 -18.17
N ASP A 64 7.62 23.15 -18.50
CA ASP A 64 8.82 22.86 -17.69
C ASP A 64 8.78 23.51 -16.28
N ASP A 65 7.84 24.44 -16.04
CA ASP A 65 7.64 25.15 -14.77
C ASP A 65 6.52 24.56 -13.89
N GLU A 66 5.88 23.46 -14.30
CA GLU A 66 4.95 22.71 -13.45
C GLU A 66 5.71 21.78 -12.48
N GLN A 67 5.23 21.71 -11.23
CA GLN A 67 5.77 20.81 -10.23
C GLN A 67 5.46 19.35 -10.59
N ASP A 68 6.44 18.46 -10.47
CA ASP A 68 6.19 17.03 -10.63
C ASP A 68 5.55 16.42 -9.36
N VAL A 69 5.27 15.11 -9.40
CA VAL A 69 4.62 14.38 -8.29
C VAL A 69 5.49 14.40 -7.02
N VAL A 70 6.80 14.22 -7.15
CA VAL A 70 7.73 14.19 -6.02
C VAL A 70 7.88 15.60 -5.44
N ASP A 71 7.88 16.61 -6.28
CA ASP A 71 7.99 18.01 -5.89
C ASP A 71 6.78 18.45 -5.10
N HIS A 72 5.60 18.07 -5.60
CA HIS A 72 4.34 18.29 -4.91
C HIS A 72 4.30 17.56 -3.56
N MET A 73 4.76 16.31 -3.49
CA MET A 73 4.85 15.57 -2.23
C MET A 73 5.81 16.23 -1.22
N ASN A 74 6.97 16.70 -1.68
CA ASN A 74 7.94 17.42 -0.85
C ASN A 74 7.39 18.77 -0.36
N ASP A 75 6.63 19.49 -1.20
CA ASP A 75 5.97 20.73 -0.80
C ASP A 75 4.89 20.48 0.25
N MET A 76 4.10 19.41 0.11
CA MET A 76 3.13 19.00 1.14
C MET A 76 3.81 18.66 2.47
N GLU A 77 4.93 17.91 2.44
CA GLU A 77 5.68 17.57 3.65
C GLU A 77 6.25 18.82 4.34
N ARG A 78 6.86 19.73 3.56
CA ARG A 78 7.48 20.96 4.09
C ARG A 78 6.45 21.96 4.59
N SER A 79 5.33 22.08 3.90
CA SER A 79 4.27 23.04 4.23
C SER A 79 3.34 22.54 5.34
N GLY A 80 3.28 21.22 5.56
CA GLY A 80 2.31 20.57 6.45
C GLY A 80 0.87 20.70 5.96
N ARG A 81 0.65 21.11 4.70
CA ARG A 81 -0.67 21.21 4.08
C ARG A 81 -0.86 20.01 3.17
N ILE A 82 -1.86 19.19 3.48
CA ILE A 82 -2.27 18.09 2.61
C ILE A 82 -3.29 18.66 1.62
N ASP A 83 -3.10 18.40 0.33
CA ASP A 83 -4.11 18.71 -0.68
C ASP A 83 -5.31 17.78 -0.50
N MET A 84 -6.42 18.33 0.00
CA MET A 84 -7.69 17.63 0.12
C MET A 84 -8.54 17.78 -1.15
N GLY A 85 -8.04 18.47 -2.17
CA GLY A 85 -8.68 18.67 -3.48
C GLY A 85 -9.04 17.36 -4.18
N ALA A 86 -8.29 16.29 -3.91
CA ALA A 86 -8.62 14.95 -4.39
C ALA A 86 -9.99 14.44 -3.90
N PHE A 87 -10.48 14.95 -2.77
CA PHE A 87 -11.77 14.59 -2.16
C PHE A 87 -12.86 15.65 -2.42
N GLU A 88 -12.54 16.73 -3.16
CA GLU A 88 -13.53 17.75 -3.49
C GLU A 88 -14.65 17.15 -4.36
N GLY A 89 -15.87 17.15 -3.82
CA GLY A 89 -17.06 16.61 -4.50
C GLY A 89 -17.36 15.14 -4.20
N GLU A 90 -16.55 14.47 -3.36
CA GLU A 90 -16.94 13.19 -2.78
C GLU A 90 -18.01 13.38 -1.70
N ASP A 91 -18.92 12.41 -1.57
CA ASP A 91 -19.86 12.37 -0.46
C ASP A 91 -19.09 12.12 0.85
N ASN A 92 -19.38 12.91 1.88
CA ASN A 92 -18.84 12.66 3.20
C ASN A 92 -19.54 11.42 3.79
N MET A 93 -18.81 10.31 3.89
CA MET A 93 -19.29 9.04 4.44
C MET A 93 -18.95 8.85 5.93
N ASP A 94 -18.58 9.92 6.63
CA ASP A 94 -18.35 9.88 8.07
C ASP A 94 -19.66 9.51 8.80
N ASP A 95 -19.63 8.39 9.53
CA ASP A 95 -20.76 7.91 10.33
C ASP A 95 -20.95 8.71 11.61
N GLU A 96 -19.97 9.57 11.95
CA GLU A 96 -20.04 10.55 13.03
C GLU A 96 -20.66 11.89 12.55
N ASP A 97 -21.72 11.84 11.74
CA ASP A 97 -22.64 12.96 11.49
C ASP A 97 -23.45 13.26 12.76
N GLY A 98 -22.78 13.83 13.76
CA GLY A 98 -23.30 14.79 14.77
C GLY A 98 -24.55 14.42 15.59
N SER A 99 -25.10 13.23 15.44
CA SER A 99 -26.31 12.77 16.10
C SER A 99 -25.91 11.78 17.17
N ILE A 100 -25.43 12.31 18.31
CA ILE A 100 -25.44 11.54 19.56
C ILE A 100 -26.92 11.26 19.84
N PRO A 101 -27.40 10.01 19.78
CA PRO A 101 -28.78 9.72 20.13
C PRO A 101 -28.99 10.03 21.62
N ASP A 102 -30.07 10.75 21.94
CA ASP A 102 -30.53 11.02 23.32
C ASP A 102 -30.68 9.73 24.16
#